data_AF-A0A7V5TLW3-F1
#
_entry.id   AF-A0A7V5TLW3-F1
#
_cell.length_a   1.000
_cell.length_b   1.000
_cell.length_c   1.000
_cell.angle_alpha   90.00
_cell.angle_beta   90.00
_cell.angle_gamma   90.00
#
_symmetry.space_group_name_H-M   'P 1'
#
loop_
_entity.id
_entity.type
_entity.pdbx_description
1 polymer ?
#
loop_
_entity_poly.entity_id
_entity_poly.type
_entity_poly.pdbx_seq_one_letter_code
_entity_poly.pdbx_strand_id
1 'polypeptide(L)'
;MRRLLLPALFVLLLTLAACRPPSDLLFSLPGEEGPLPQVRGAAQLAWDQLRPRPHTAPDIPVLHAGVNPFGINLFLEQEVE
;
A
#
# COMPACT_ATOMS: atom_id res chain seq x y z
N MET A 1 15.74 -4.29 32.65
CA MET A 1 16.22 -4.57 31.28
C MET A 1 15.10 -4.58 30.24
N ARG A 2 13.96 -5.27 30.47
CA ARG A 2 12.83 -5.37 29.50
C ARG A 2 12.22 -4.03 29.04
N ARG A 3 12.25 -2.98 29.89
CA ARG A 3 11.72 -1.64 29.56
C ARG A 3 12.53 -0.87 28.52
N LEU A 4 13.81 -1.23 28.33
CA LEU A 4 14.69 -0.57 27.35
C LEU A 4 14.70 -1.30 25.99
N LEU A 5 14.14 -2.51 25.91
CA LEU A 5 14.14 -3.31 24.69
C LEU A 5 13.24 -2.73 23.60
N LEU A 6 12.05 -2.25 23.97
CA LEU A 6 11.11 -1.61 23.03
C LEU A 6 11.66 -0.33 22.39
N PRO A 7 12.19 0.66 23.15
CA PRO A 7 12.78 1.84 22.52
C PRO A 7 14.05 1.51 21.74
N ALA A 8 14.88 0.56 22.21
CA ALA A 8 16.06 0.12 21.47
C ALA A 8 15.68 -0.54 20.13
N LEU A 9 14.65 -1.38 20.12
CA LEU A 9 14.10 -2.00 18.91
C LEU A 9 13.53 -0.94 17.96
N PHE A 10 12.79 0.03 18.48
CA PHE A 10 12.23 1.11 17.67
C PHE A 10 13.31 1.96 17.01
N VAL A 11 14.34 2.36 17.76
CA VAL A 11 15.51 3.07 17.22
C VAL A 11 16.23 2.21 16.17
N LEU A 12 16.41 0.92 16.42
CA LEU A 12 17.02 0.00 15.46
C LEU A 12 16.21 -0.09 14.15
N LEU A 13 14.89 -0.14 14.23
CA LEU A 13 14.02 -0.17 13.04
C LEU A 13 14.09 1.15 12.26
N LEU A 14 14.16 2.29 12.97
CA LEU A 14 14.32 3.60 12.33
C LEU A 14 15.68 3.75 11.65
N THR A 15 16.77 3.27 12.27
CA THR A 15 18.10 3.33 11.66
C THR A 15 18.20 2.44 10.43
N LEU A 16 17.62 1.23 10.48
CA LEU A 16 17.56 0.33 9.33
C LEU A 16 16.71 0.92 8.18
N ALA A 17 15.60 1.60 8.50
CA ALA A 17 14.79 2.29 7.50
C ALA A 17 15.53 3.46 6.86
N ALA A 18 16.35 4.21 7.63
CA ALA A 18 17.14 5.33 7.15
C ALA A 18 18.29 4.93 6.19
N CYS A 19 18.67 3.66 6.14
CA CYS A 19 19.65 3.16 5.15
C CYS A 19 19.10 3.14 3.72
N ARG A 20 17.80 3.33 3.52
CA ARG A 20 17.16 3.44 2.21
C ARG A 20 16.67 4.86 1.99
N PRO A 21 16.76 5.39 0.76
CA PRO A 21 16.15 6.68 0.48
C PRO A 21 14.63 6.56 0.71
N PRO A 22 13.99 7.59 1.30
CA PRO A 22 12.58 7.53 1.66
C PRO A 22 11.69 7.32 0.42
N SER A 23 12.12 7.81 -0.76
CA SER A 23 11.43 7.58 -2.03
C SER A 23 11.31 6.10 -2.39
N ASP A 24 12.36 5.29 -2.17
CA ASP A 24 12.35 3.87 -2.53
C ASP A 24 11.45 3.08 -1.58
N LEU A 25 11.43 3.47 -0.29
CA LEU A 25 10.50 2.92 0.68
C LEU A 25 9.05 3.28 0.34
N LEU A 26 8.78 4.55 0.02
CA LEU A 26 7.46 5.01 -0.38
C LEU A 26 7.04 4.50 -1.76
N PHE A 27 7.97 4.11 -2.63
CA PHE A 27 7.66 3.39 -3.86
C PHE A 27 7.29 1.93 -3.57
N SER A 28 8.00 1.26 -2.67
CA SER A 28 7.80 -0.17 -2.38
C SER A 28 6.42 -0.55 -1.79
N LEU A 29 5.64 0.45 -1.36
CA LEU A 29 4.32 0.25 -0.75
C LEU A 29 3.19 0.45 -1.78
N PRO A 30 2.82 1.67 -2.19
CA PRO A 30 1.80 1.92 -3.21
C PRO A 30 2.29 1.79 -4.66
N GLY A 31 3.60 1.75 -4.94
CA GLY A 31 4.14 1.73 -6.31
C GLY A 31 4.11 3.08 -7.03
N GLU A 32 3.78 4.17 -6.33
CA GLU A 32 3.60 5.50 -6.92
C GLU A 32 4.95 6.15 -7.31
N GLU A 33 4.98 6.80 -8.47
CA GLU A 33 6.14 7.55 -8.96
C GLU A 33 6.05 9.04 -8.59
N GLY A 34 7.19 9.63 -8.28
CA GLY A 34 7.29 11.04 -7.91
C GLY A 34 6.88 11.34 -6.46
N PRO A 35 7.36 12.45 -5.90
CA PRO A 35 7.27 12.69 -4.45
C PRO A 35 5.84 12.94 -3.97
N LEU A 36 5.04 13.70 -4.72
CA LEU A 36 3.67 14.03 -4.31
C LEU A 36 2.71 12.82 -4.39
N PRO A 37 2.69 12.04 -5.48
CA PRO A 37 1.90 10.80 -5.54
C PRO A 37 2.33 9.78 -4.47
N GLN A 38 3.63 9.65 -4.19
CA GLN A 38 4.14 8.79 -3.12
C GLN A 38 3.60 9.16 -1.73
N VAL A 39 3.62 10.45 -1.38
CA VAL A 39 3.06 10.93 -0.10
C VAL A 39 1.56 10.69 -0.04
N ARG A 40 0.83 10.94 -1.14
CA ARG A 40 -0.61 10.66 -1.22
C ARG A 40 -0.90 9.16 -1.02
N GLY A 41 -0.19 8.29 -1.73
CA GLY A 41 -0.37 6.84 -1.64
C GLY A 41 -0.09 6.32 -0.24
N ALA A 42 0.97 6.82 0.42
CA ALA A 42 1.26 6.48 1.81
C ALA A 42 0.15 6.95 2.78
N ALA A 43 -0.38 8.16 2.57
CA ALA A 43 -1.51 8.66 3.37
C ALA A 43 -2.79 7.83 3.15
N GLN A 44 -3.05 7.41 1.91
CA GLN A 44 -4.18 6.53 1.59
C GLN A 44 -4.04 5.17 2.27
N LEU A 45 -2.86 4.54 2.20
CA LEU A 45 -2.57 3.28 2.89
C LEU A 45 -2.78 3.37 4.40
N ALA A 46 -2.35 4.47 5.01
CA ALA A 46 -2.59 4.71 6.44
C ALA A 46 -4.09 4.87 6.74
N TRP A 47 -4.83 5.56 5.86
CA TRP A 47 -6.26 5.79 6.02
C TRP A 47 -7.09 4.51 5.80
N ASP A 48 -6.67 3.62 4.90
CA ASP A 48 -7.37 2.38 4.59
C ASP A 48 -7.44 1.43 5.79
N GLN A 49 -6.50 1.56 6.74
CA GLN A 49 -6.54 0.84 8.02
C GLN A 49 -7.70 1.26 8.93
N LEU A 50 -8.29 2.44 8.68
CA LEU A 50 -9.45 2.96 9.40
C LEU A 50 -10.78 2.66 8.70
N ARG A 51 -10.74 2.24 7.42
CA ARG A 51 -11.96 1.92 6.66
C ARG A 51 -12.46 0.52 7.00
N PRO A 52 -13.79 0.28 7.04
CA PRO A 52 -14.35 -1.06 7.08
C PRO A 52 -13.84 -1.89 5.90
N ARG A 53 -13.30 -3.08 6.18
CA ARG A 53 -12.85 -3.99 5.12
C ARG A 53 -14.06 -4.67 4.49
N PRO A 54 -14.08 -4.85 3.15
CA PRO A 54 -15.10 -5.67 2.50
C PRO A 54 -15.11 -7.08 3.07
N HIS A 55 -16.29 -7.64 3.32
CA HIS A 55 -16.41 -9.06 3.66
C HIS A 55 -16.26 -9.88 2.38
N THR A 56 -15.11 -10.53 2.21
CA THR A 56 -14.86 -11.45 1.10
C THR A 56 -15.13 -12.87 1.57
N ALA A 57 -16.07 -13.55 0.92
CA ALA A 57 -16.37 -14.96 1.15
C ALA A 57 -15.77 -15.78 -0.01
N PRO A 58 -14.76 -16.65 0.24
CA PRO A 58 -13.99 -17.31 -0.83
C PRO A 58 -14.86 -18.07 -1.84
N ASP A 59 -15.93 -18.70 -1.34
CA ASP A 59 -16.77 -19.61 -2.13
C ASP A 59 -18.08 -18.97 -2.60
N ILE A 60 -18.27 -17.66 -2.36
CA ILE A 60 -19.47 -16.94 -2.77
C ILE A 60 -19.07 -16.00 -3.91
N PRO A 61 -19.66 -16.15 -5.12
CA PRO A 61 -19.40 -15.23 -6.21
C PRO A 61 -19.84 -13.82 -5.81
N VAL A 62 -19.05 -12.81 -6.20
CA VAL A 62 -19.40 -11.40 -5.98
C VAL A 62 -20.68 -11.09 -6.77
N LEU A 63 -21.72 -10.66 -6.05
CA LEU A 63 -23.02 -10.36 -6.64
C LEU A 63 -22.87 -9.19 -7.65
N HIS A 64 -23.53 -9.30 -8.81
CA HIS A 64 -23.46 -8.32 -9.91
C HIS A 64 -22.12 -8.21 -10.65
N ALA A 65 -21.22 -9.20 -10.54
CA ALA A 65 -19.99 -9.29 -11.34
C ALA A 65 -20.21 -9.68 -12.83
N GLY A 66 -21.45 -9.64 -13.33
CA GLY A 66 -21.77 -9.88 -14.75
C GLY A 66 -21.29 -8.79 -15.70
N VAL A 67 -20.64 -7.76 -15.17
CA VAL A 67 -19.88 -6.73 -15.87
C VAL A 67 -18.45 -6.73 -15.34
N ASN A 68 -17.48 -6.30 -16.14
CA ASN A 68 -16.10 -6.19 -15.67
C ASN A 68 -16.05 -5.27 -14.43
N PRO A 69 -15.67 -5.77 -13.24
CA PRO A 69 -15.67 -4.99 -12.00
C PRO A 69 -14.58 -3.91 -11.99
N PHE A 70 -13.55 -4.08 -12.82
CA PHE A 70 -12.60 -3.06 -13.18
C PHE A 70 -13.12 -2.49 -14.50
N GLY A 71 -13.85 -1.37 -14.48
CA GLY A 71 -14.31 -0.73 -15.71
C GLY A 71 -13.19 -0.72 -16.77
N ILE A 72 -13.55 -0.92 -18.05
CA ILE A 72 -12.65 -1.03 -19.23
C ILE A 72 -11.24 -0.55 -18.92
N ASN A 73 -10.22 -1.42 -18.99
CA ASN A 73 -8.83 -1.04 -18.76
C ASN A 73 -8.49 0.23 -19.56
N LEU A 74 -8.40 1.37 -18.87
CA LEU A 74 -8.06 2.66 -19.50
C LEU A 74 -6.54 2.80 -19.67
N PHE A 75 -5.75 1.82 -19.22
CA PHE A 75 -4.31 1.76 -19.42
C PHE A 75 -3.94 1.21 -20.81
N LEU A 76 -4.68 1.62 -21.85
CA LEU A 76 -4.41 1.24 -23.24
C LEU A 76 -2.97 1.61 -23.67
N GLU A 77 -2.42 2.67 -23.07
CA GLU A 77 -1.04 3.14 -23.26
C GLU A 77 0.04 2.14 -22.77
N GLN A 78 -0.35 1.13 -21.98
CA GLN A 78 0.55 0.13 -21.37
C GLN A 78 0.28 -1.29 -21.89
N GLU A 79 -0.71 -1.48 -22.77
CA GLU A 79 -0.91 -2.76 -23.43
C GLU A 79 0.20 -2.95 -24.48
N VAL A 80 0.95 -4.04 -24.35
CA VAL A 80 1.99 -4.41 -25.32
C VAL A 80 1.28 -4.93 -26.58
N GLU A 81 1.64 -4.41 -27.76
CA GLU A 81 1.22 -4.95 -29.06
C GLU A 81 1.81 -6.35 -29.34
#